data_AF-A0A4V5TJQ1-F1
#
_entry.id   AF-A0A4V5TJQ1-F1
#
_cell.length_a   1.000
_cell.length_b   1.000
_cell.length_c   1.000
_cell.angle_alpha   90.00
_cell.angle_beta   90.00
_cell.angle_gamma   90.00
#
_symmetry.space_group_name_H-M   'P 1'
#
loop_
_entity.id
_entity.type
_entity.pdbx_description
1 polymer ?
#
loop_
_entity_poly.entity_id
_entity_poly.type
_entity_poly.pdbx_seq_one_letter_code
_entity_poly.pdbx_strand_id
1 'polypeptide(L)'
;MSTPKLTHHHTGEQIATLLEQYKLMQSELATLTEHLIELSKEITDYEYVSSVPGIGDVTMVELLSEVGTLTQYEHPRQLMKLAGLILRENSSGQHKGQNGFLNVAEGNSEPCYSE
;
A
#
# COMPACT_ATOMS: atom_id res chain seq x y z
N MET A 1 42.30 36.72 -14.43
CA MET A 1 41.01 36.54 -13.75
C MET A 1 41.20 35.44 -12.70
N SER A 2 41.21 35.82 -11.42
CA SER A 2 41.45 34.92 -10.29
C SER A 2 40.12 34.25 -9.93
N THR A 3 40.03 32.93 -10.04
CA THR A 3 38.86 32.18 -9.56
C THR A 3 38.81 32.26 -8.03
N PRO A 4 37.66 32.58 -7.41
CA PRO A 4 37.55 32.56 -5.97
C PRO A 4 37.66 31.12 -5.48
N LYS A 5 38.67 30.84 -4.65
CA LYS A 5 38.81 29.54 -3.98
C LYS A 5 37.70 29.40 -2.95
N LEU A 6 36.79 28.45 -3.17
CA LEU A 6 35.78 28.04 -2.20
C LEU A 6 36.48 27.59 -0.90
N THR A 7 36.20 28.31 0.16
CA THR A 7 36.77 28.13 1.50
C THR A 7 36.19 26.87 2.15
N HIS A 8 37.05 25.87 2.45
CA HIS A 8 36.72 24.60 3.12
C HIS A 8 35.92 24.73 4.44
N HIS A 9 35.93 25.91 5.07
CA HIS A 9 35.19 26.18 6.31
C HIS A 9 33.67 26.22 6.08
N HIS A 10 33.22 26.76 4.95
CA HIS A 10 31.80 26.99 4.69
C HIS A 10 31.03 25.69 4.37
N THR A 11 31.70 24.73 3.73
CA THR A 11 31.10 23.43 3.39
C THR A 11 30.84 22.57 4.62
N GLY A 12 31.70 22.65 5.64
CA GLY A 12 31.51 21.91 6.89
C GLY A 12 30.32 22.43 7.69
N GLU A 13 30.17 23.75 7.78
CA GLU A 13 29.04 24.40 8.45
C GLU A 13 27.71 24.08 7.74
N GLN A 14 27.67 24.14 6.40
CA GLN A 14 26.48 23.78 5.63
C GLN A 14 26.04 22.32 5.86
N ILE A 15 26.99 21.38 5.87
CA ILE A 15 26.69 19.96 6.14
C ILE A 15 26.16 19.78 7.57
N ALA A 16 26.76 20.47 8.55
CA ALA A 16 26.30 20.41 9.93
C ALA A 16 24.86 20.92 10.08
N THR A 17 24.54 22.06 9.46
CA THR A 17 23.18 22.62 9.44
C THR A 17 22.19 21.68 8.74
N LEU A 18 22.57 21.07 7.61
CA LEU A 18 21.69 20.12 6.91
C LEU A 18 21.43 18.86 7.74
N LEU A 19 22.45 18.35 8.44
CA LEU A 19 22.30 17.21 9.35
C LEU A 19 21.39 17.54 10.54
N GLU A 20 21.47 18.76 11.07
CA GLU A 20 20.58 19.21 12.13
C GLU A 20 19.12 19.30 11.66
N GLN A 21 18.88 19.87 10.48
CA GLN A 21 17.55 19.90 9.87
C GLN A 21 17.00 18.50 9.60
N TYR A 22 17.83 17.60 9.07
CA TYR A 22 17.43 16.21 8.85
C TYR A 22 17.00 15.53 10.16
N LYS A 23 17.77 15.71 11.24
CA LYS A 23 17.40 15.16 12.56
C LYS A 23 16.09 15.74 13.10
N LEU A 24 15.89 17.05 12.92
CA LEU A 24 14.64 17.71 13.31
C LEU A 24 13.45 17.11 12.56
N MET A 25 13.54 17.00 11.23
CA MET A 25 12.49 16.39 10.41
C MET A 25 12.20 14.94 10.82
N GLN A 26 13.24 14.15 11.11
CA GLN A 26 13.06 12.78 11.60
C GLN A 26 12.30 12.74 12.94
N SER A 27 12.54 13.69 13.84
CA SER A 27 11.82 13.78 15.11
C SER A 27 10.35 14.19 14.94
N GLU A 28 10.09 15.12 14.02
CA GLU A 28 8.73 15.55 13.68
C GLU A 28 7.94 14.40 13.04
N LEU A 29 8.56 13.63 12.15
CA LEU A 29 7.96 12.43 11.56
C LEU A 29 7.62 11.40 12.63
N ALA A 30 8.55 11.10 13.55
CA ALA A 30 8.29 10.15 14.63
C ALA A 30 7.10 10.58 15.50
N THR A 31 7.04 11.87 15.84
CA THR A 31 5.94 12.44 16.65
C THR A 31 4.60 12.32 15.90
N LEU A 32 4.59 12.63 14.60
CA LEU A 32 3.39 12.51 13.77
C LEU A 32 2.94 11.05 13.66
N THR A 33 3.88 10.12 13.47
CA THR A 33 3.58 8.68 13.44
C THR A 33 2.95 8.21 14.75
N GLU A 34 3.47 8.62 15.91
CA GLU A 34 2.87 8.30 17.21
C GLU A 34 1.43 8.83 17.32
N HIS A 35 1.18 10.08 16.91
CA HIS A 35 -0.17 10.63 16.91
C HIS A 35 -1.12 9.87 15.96
N LEU A 36 -0.65 9.47 14.78
CA LEU A 36 -1.45 8.68 13.85
C LEU A 36 -1.77 7.28 14.42
N ILE A 37 -0.82 6.66 15.12
CA ILE A 37 -1.05 5.39 15.82
C ILE A 37 -2.16 5.57 16.86
N GLU A 38 -2.07 6.58 17.72
CA GLU A 38 -3.09 6.82 18.74
C GLU A 38 -4.47 7.08 18.14
N LEU A 39 -4.57 7.90 17.08
CA LEU A 39 -5.84 8.13 16.38
C LEU A 39 -6.37 6.85 15.73
N SER A 40 -5.51 6.03 15.16
CA SER A 40 -5.92 4.79 14.49
C SER A 40 -6.51 3.75 15.45
N LYS A 41 -6.10 3.77 16.72
CA LYS A 41 -6.67 2.89 17.76
C LYS A 41 -8.15 3.17 18.06
N GLU A 42 -8.65 4.35 17.70
CA GLU A 42 -10.08 4.68 17.81
C GLU A 42 -10.93 3.99 16.72
N ILE A 43 -10.30 3.51 15.64
CA ILE A 43 -10.96 2.83 14.53
C ILE A 43 -11.24 1.38 14.94
N THR A 44 -12.50 0.95 14.82
CA THR A 44 -12.92 -0.42 15.18
C THR A 44 -12.12 -1.51 14.47
N ASP A 45 -11.70 -1.26 13.23
CA ASP A 45 -10.93 -2.21 12.41
C ASP A 45 -9.49 -2.42 12.91
N TYR A 46 -8.97 -1.51 13.75
CA TYR A 46 -7.61 -1.59 14.27
C TYR A 46 -7.38 -2.85 15.10
N GLU A 47 -8.33 -3.23 15.96
CA GLU A 47 -8.19 -4.45 16.77
C GLU A 47 -8.18 -5.70 15.90
N TYR A 48 -8.94 -5.70 14.80
CA TYR A 48 -9.01 -6.85 13.90
C TYR A 48 -7.72 -7.06 13.13
N VAL A 49 -7.17 -6.01 12.52
CA VAL A 49 -5.94 -6.16 11.73
C VAL A 49 -4.71 -6.35 12.63
N SER A 50 -4.68 -5.76 13.84
CA SER A 50 -3.57 -5.96 14.79
C SER A 50 -3.52 -7.37 15.39
N SER A 51 -4.61 -8.14 15.28
CA SER A 51 -4.63 -9.55 15.68
C SER A 51 -3.78 -10.46 14.78
N VAL A 52 -3.40 -9.99 13.59
CA VAL A 52 -2.59 -10.75 12.64
C VAL A 52 -1.11 -10.76 13.09
N PRO A 53 -0.52 -11.94 13.38
CA PRO A 53 0.86 -12.02 13.82
C PRO A 53 1.84 -11.43 12.81
N GLY A 54 2.72 -10.54 13.28
CA GLY A 54 3.76 -9.91 12.45
C GLY A 54 3.36 -8.56 11.84
N ILE A 55 2.13 -8.09 12.07
CA ILE A 55 1.73 -6.71 11.73
C ILE A 55 1.94 -5.81 12.95
N GLY A 56 2.68 -4.72 12.79
CA GLY A 56 2.92 -3.71 13.84
C GLY A 56 2.11 -2.44 13.63
N ASP A 57 2.05 -1.59 14.66
CA ASP A 57 1.21 -0.37 14.69
C ASP A 57 1.47 0.59 13.52
N VAL A 58 2.73 0.77 13.11
CA VAL A 58 3.06 1.63 11.95
C VAL A 58 2.45 1.07 10.67
N THR A 59 2.61 -0.24 10.43
CA THR A 59 2.05 -0.92 9.27
C THR A 59 0.51 -0.92 9.29
N MET A 60 -0.09 -0.96 10.49
CA MET A 60 -1.54 -0.82 10.66
C MET A 60 -2.04 0.53 10.21
N VAL A 61 -1.40 1.61 10.69
CA VAL A 61 -1.74 2.97 10.31
C VAL A 61 -1.60 3.15 8.80
N GLU A 62 -0.48 2.71 8.24
CA GLU A 62 -0.25 2.78 6.80
C GLU A 62 -1.33 2.02 6.02
N LEU A 63 -1.64 0.78 6.42
CA LEU A 63 -2.67 -0.01 5.76
C LEU A 63 -4.05 0.66 5.86
N LEU A 64 -4.51 1.02 7.06
CA LEU A 64 -5.81 1.66 7.27
C LEU A 64 -5.89 3.05 6.61
N SER A 65 -4.76 3.74 6.45
CA SER A 65 -4.73 5.01 5.70
C SER A 65 -4.96 4.82 4.20
N GLU A 66 -4.55 3.68 3.64
CA GLU A 66 -4.72 3.35 2.22
C GLU A 66 -6.08 2.68 1.93
N VAL A 67 -6.50 1.76 2.80
CA VAL A 67 -7.71 0.95 2.59
C VAL A 67 -8.95 1.51 3.28
N GLY A 68 -8.80 2.51 4.16
CA GLY A 68 -9.90 3.05 4.94
C GLY A 68 -10.58 2.02 5.85
N THR A 69 -11.82 2.29 6.24
CA THR A 69 -12.63 1.38 7.07
C THR A 69 -12.98 0.12 6.28
N LEU A 70 -12.74 -1.06 6.86
CA LEU A 70 -12.99 -2.35 6.21
C LEU A 70 -14.47 -2.61 5.92
N THR A 71 -15.38 -1.93 6.63
CA THR A 71 -16.82 -2.01 6.41
C THR A 71 -17.27 -1.46 5.06
N GLN A 72 -16.43 -0.71 4.34
CA GLN A 72 -16.74 -0.23 3.00
C GLN A 72 -16.64 -1.32 1.92
N TYR A 73 -16.09 -2.49 2.26
CA TYR A 73 -15.95 -3.61 1.34
C TYR A 73 -17.02 -4.67 1.64
N GLU A 74 -17.91 -4.92 0.67
CA GLU A 74 -18.91 -5.98 0.77
C GLU A 74 -18.26 -7.37 0.65
N HIS A 75 -17.16 -7.46 -0.10
CA HIS A 75 -16.47 -8.72 -0.37
C HIS A 75 -14.95 -8.59 -0.23
N PRO A 76 -14.28 -9.55 0.44
CA PRO A 76 -12.82 -9.50 0.65
C PRO A 76 -12.03 -9.48 -0.66
N ARG A 77 -12.62 -9.95 -1.77
CA ARG A 77 -12.04 -9.84 -3.11
C ARG A 77 -11.81 -8.40 -3.57
N GLN A 78 -12.60 -7.43 -3.10
CA GLN A 78 -12.42 -6.01 -3.42
C GLN A 78 -11.12 -5.48 -2.79
N LEU A 79 -10.89 -5.80 -1.52
CA LEU A 79 -9.66 -5.47 -0.82
C LEU A 79 -8.44 -6.17 -1.44
N MET A 80 -8.56 -7.46 -1.76
CA MET A 80 -7.50 -8.21 -2.46
C MET A 80 -7.19 -7.61 -3.85
N LYS A 81 -8.20 -7.13 -4.56
CA LYS A 81 -8.04 -6.45 -5.86
C LYS A 81 -7.30 -5.13 -5.70
N LEU A 82 -7.65 -4.34 -4.67
CA LEU A 82 -6.95 -3.11 -4.33
C LEU A 82 -5.46 -3.36 -4.07
N ALA A 83 -5.14 -4.44 -3.35
CA ALA A 83 -3.77 -4.88 -3.10
C ALA A 83 -3.06 -5.52 -4.31
N GLY A 84 -3.73 -5.66 -5.47
CA GLY A 84 -3.17 -6.33 -6.64
C GLY A 84 -3.00 -7.86 -6.51
N LEU A 85 -3.64 -8.48 -5.52
CA LEU A 85 -3.48 -9.89 -5.15
C LEU A 85 -4.46 -10.84 -5.85
N ILE A 86 -4.97 -10.48 -7.03
CA ILE A 86 -5.81 -11.39 -7.81
C ILE A 86 -4.91 -12.42 -8.52
N LEU A 87 -4.99 -13.67 -8.10
CA LEU A 87 -4.53 -14.80 -8.90
C LEU A 87 -5.46 -14.96 -10.10
N ARG A 88 -5.14 -14.30 -11.21
CA ARG A 88 -5.63 -14.78 -12.49
C ARG A 88 -4.75 -15.97 -12.88
N GLU A 89 -5.37 -17.12 -13.12
CA GLU A 89 -4.85 -18.02 -14.13
C GLU A 89 -4.86 -17.25 -15.45
N ASN A 90 -3.76 -16.57 -15.77
CA ASN A 90 -3.47 -16.21 -17.13
C ASN A 90 -3.16 -17.53 -17.82
N SER A 91 -4.17 -18.19 -18.36
CA SER A 91 -3.98 -19.20 -19.40
C SER A 91 -3.38 -18.48 -20.61
N SER A 92 -2.08 -18.23 -20.56
CA SER A 92 -1.27 -17.72 -21.67
C SER A 92 -1.13 -18.74 -22.80
N GLY A 93 -1.64 -19.96 -22.58
CA GLY A 93 -1.88 -20.96 -23.59
C GLY A 93 -3.11 -20.62 -24.42
N GLN A 94 -2.86 -20.13 -25.64
CA GLN A 94 -3.75 -20.22 -26.79
C GLN A 94 -4.08 -21.70 -27.12
N HIS A 95 -4.82 -22.39 -26.27
CA HIS A 95 -5.40 -23.67 -26.60
C HIS A 95 -6.87 -23.70 -26.23
N LYS A 96 -7.69 -23.08 -27.10
CA LYS A 96 -9.02 -23.64 -27.36
C LYS A 96 -8.78 -25.01 -28.01
N GLY A 97 -8.79 -26.05 -27.20
CA GLY A 97 -8.87 -27.43 -27.67
C GLY A 97 -10.18 -27.58 -28.43
N GLN A 98 -10.11 -27.37 -29.74
CA GLN A 98 -11.21 -27.60 -30.65
C GLN A 98 -11.28 -29.11 -30.89
N ASN A 99 -11.76 -29.85 -29.90
CA ASN A 99 -12.25 -31.21 -30.13
C ASN A 99 -13.68 -31.05 -30.63
N GLY A 100 -13.80 -30.90 -31.95
CA GLY A 100 -15.08 -30.83 -32.60
C GLY A 100 -15.83 -32.14 -32.40
N PHE A 101 -16.85 -32.13 -31.56
CA PHE A 101 -18.12 -32.79 -31.83
C PHE A 101 -19.23 -31.96 -31.18
N LEU A 102 -20.13 -31.51 -32.04
CA LEU A 102 -21.41 -30.89 -31.77
C LEU A 102 -22.12 -31.51 -30.54
N ASN A 103 -22.42 -30.70 -29.53
CA ASN A 103 -23.65 -30.81 -28.74
C ASN A 103 -24.01 -29.41 -28.23
N VAL A 104 -24.94 -28.78 -28.94
CA VAL A 104 -25.76 -27.70 -28.42
C VAL A 104 -26.64 -28.33 -27.35
N ALA A 105 -26.40 -28.00 -26.09
CA ALA A 105 -27.36 -28.13 -25.02
C ALA A 105 -27.28 -26.85 -24.18
N GLU A 106 -28.41 -26.18 -24.11
CA GLU A 106 -28.69 -24.91 -23.47
C GLU A 106 -28.30 -24.92 -21.98
N GLY A 107 -27.90 -23.74 -21.47
CA GLY A 107 -27.67 -23.55 -20.03
C GLY A 107 -26.97 -22.24 -19.71
N ASN A 108 -27.74 -21.14 -19.77
CA ASN A 108 -27.52 -19.82 -19.16
C ASN A 108 -26.10 -19.48 -18.67
N SER A 109 -25.33 -18.76 -19.50
CA SER A 109 -24.24 -17.91 -19.02
C SER A 109 -24.80 -16.54 -18.63
N GLU A 110 -25.04 -16.32 -17.34
CA GLU A 110 -25.14 -14.95 -16.80
C GLU A 110 -23.74 -14.31 -16.80
N PRO A 111 -23.55 -13.11 -17.37
CA PRO A 111 -22.37 -12.33 -17.14
C PRO A 111 -22.56 -11.51 -15.87
N CYS A 112 -22.02 -11.95 -14.73
CA CYS A 112 -21.96 -11.10 -13.53
C CYS A 112 -20.84 -10.08 -13.65
N TYR A 113 -21.12 -8.99 -14.36
CA TYR A 113 -20.53 -7.69 -14.12
C TYR A 113 -21.61 -6.80 -13.50
N SER A 114 -21.39 -6.34 -12.28
CA SER A 114 -22.00 -5.11 -11.77
C SER A 114 -20.92 -4.31 -11.04
N GLU A 115 -21.01 -3.00 -11.23
CA GLU A 115 -20.08 -1.92 -10.86
C GLU A 115 -19.67 -1.91 -9.38
#